data_AF-A0A842KPH1-F1
#
_entry.id   AF-A0A842KPH1-F1
#
_cell.length_a   1.000
_cell.length_b   1.000
_cell.length_c   1.000
_cell.angle_alpha   90.00
_cell.angle_beta   90.00
_cell.angle_gamma   90.00
#
_symmetry.space_group_name_H-M   'P 1'
#
loop_
_entity.id
_entity.type
_entity.pdbx_description
1 polymer ?
#
loop_
_entity_poly.entity_id
_entity_poly.type
_entity_poly.pdbx_seq_one_letter_code
_entity_poly.pdbx_strand_id
1 'polypeptide(L)'
;MTDKNNSHNIKHVLEIPIEAEGILISRPSRFLGIVDIIAPIWLKGEQVHIHDPGRLSDILFPGNYVLLKKASGKKRKTKWDLIAGKAEDSWVLIHSGFHRRISMWVIENKIIDGLEDVKSILPEQICGNSRLDYLLEANGLKIWVEVKGCTLAKNGRAVFPDAPTKRGKKHVEELIKAVHNKDKAVMIVLVFRENTHCFWTHEEIDPGFTAAFIRALKKGVQVHPLVFTFERKGYSGNIYYNKKLPLCQNLI
;
A
#
# COMPACT_ATOMS: atom_id res chain seq x y z
N MET A 1 34.67 -10.13 -18.45
CA MET A 1 33.27 -9.66 -18.42
C MET A 1 32.63 -10.30 -17.22
N THR A 2 32.69 -9.63 -16.08
CA THR A 2 32.14 -10.09 -14.81
C THR A 2 31.01 -9.16 -14.45
N ASP A 3 29.83 -9.75 -14.29
CA ASP A 3 28.60 -9.08 -13.90
C ASP A 3 28.84 -8.23 -12.65
N LYS A 4 28.68 -6.92 -12.82
CA LYS A 4 28.64 -5.99 -11.70
C LYS A 4 27.40 -6.32 -10.87
N ASN A 5 27.64 -6.96 -9.73
CA ASN A 5 26.78 -7.02 -8.55
C ASN A 5 25.75 -5.89 -8.52
N ASN A 6 24.52 -6.19 -8.96
CA ASN A 6 23.37 -5.36 -8.68
C ASN A 6 22.87 -5.77 -7.30
N SER A 7 23.59 -5.38 -6.26
CA SER A 7 23.16 -5.59 -4.87
C SER A 7 21.84 -4.83 -4.69
N HIS A 8 20.73 -5.54 -4.80
CA HIS A 8 19.42 -5.00 -4.45
C HIS A 8 19.53 -4.60 -2.98
N ASN A 9 19.46 -3.29 -2.71
CA ASN A 9 19.61 -2.73 -1.37
C ASN A 9 18.30 -2.97 -0.61
N ILE A 10 18.02 -4.25 -0.31
CA ILE A 10 16.84 -4.70 0.42
C ILE A 10 16.99 -4.19 1.85
N LYS A 11 16.09 -3.29 2.26
CA LYS A 11 16.10 -2.70 3.60
C LYS A 11 14.91 -3.22 4.40
N HIS A 12 15.15 -3.69 5.61
CA HIS A 12 14.08 -4.05 6.54
C HIS A 12 13.31 -2.79 6.96
N VAL A 13 11.98 -2.86 6.91
CA VAL A 13 11.08 -1.74 7.15
C VAL A 13 10.31 -1.95 8.44
N LEU A 14 9.70 -3.13 8.56
CA LEU A 14 8.73 -3.39 9.61
C LEU A 14 8.57 -4.89 9.86
N GLU A 15 8.53 -5.27 11.14
CA GLU A 15 8.08 -6.59 11.57
C GLU A 15 6.62 -6.52 12.10
N ILE A 16 5.82 -7.51 11.71
CA ILE A 16 4.42 -7.68 12.11
C ILE A 16 4.25 -9.08 12.69
N PRO A 17 3.68 -9.24 13.90
CA PRO A 17 3.37 -10.56 14.44
C PRO A 17 2.38 -11.32 13.56
N ILE A 18 2.67 -12.59 13.30
CA ILE A 18 1.83 -13.55 12.58
C ILE A 18 1.59 -14.73 13.50
N GLU A 19 0.37 -14.79 14.04
CA GLU A 19 0.02 -15.72 15.11
C GLU A 19 -0.78 -16.92 14.60
N ALA A 20 -1.31 -16.85 13.38
CA ALA A 20 -2.02 -17.95 12.76
C ALA A 20 -1.91 -17.93 11.23
N GLU A 21 -2.06 -19.11 10.65
CA GLU A 21 -2.25 -19.33 9.22
C GLU A 21 -3.59 -20.01 9.01
N GLY A 22 -4.29 -19.63 7.94
CA GLY A 22 -5.57 -20.20 7.60
C GLY A 22 -5.85 -20.23 6.11
N ILE A 23 -7.00 -20.81 5.79
CA ILE A 23 -7.55 -20.89 4.44
C ILE A 23 -8.83 -20.06 4.40
N LEU A 24 -8.90 -19.10 3.49
CA LEU A 24 -10.08 -18.28 3.31
C LEU A 24 -11.24 -19.13 2.78
N ILE A 25 -12.37 -19.15 3.48
CA ILE A 25 -13.57 -19.89 3.08
C ILE A 25 -14.52 -18.98 2.32
N SER A 26 -14.75 -17.76 2.82
CA SER A 26 -15.58 -16.76 2.15
C SER A 26 -15.24 -15.34 2.63
N ARG A 27 -15.67 -14.34 1.85
CA ARG A 27 -15.60 -12.93 2.21
C ARG A 27 -17.00 -12.31 2.14
N PRO A 28 -17.84 -12.46 3.18
CA PRO A 28 -19.24 -11.99 3.15
C PRO A 28 -19.38 -10.47 2.98
N SER A 29 -18.36 -9.69 3.34
CA SER A 29 -18.33 -8.25 3.09
C SER A 29 -16.90 -7.76 2.91
N ARG A 30 -16.73 -6.50 2.46
CA ARG A 30 -15.42 -5.86 2.34
C ARG A 30 -14.56 -5.93 3.61
N PHE A 31 -15.17 -6.00 4.79
CA PHE A 31 -14.47 -5.94 6.08
C PHE A 31 -14.55 -7.24 6.89
N LEU A 32 -15.14 -8.32 6.36
CA LEU A 32 -15.32 -9.59 7.06
C LEU A 32 -14.90 -10.75 6.15
N GLY A 33 -14.00 -11.59 6.67
CA GLY A 33 -13.66 -12.90 6.09
C GLY A 33 -14.02 -14.03 7.06
N ILE A 34 -14.30 -15.20 6.50
CA ILE A 34 -14.46 -16.46 7.22
C ILE A 34 -13.26 -17.33 6.86
N VAL A 35 -12.50 -17.78 7.86
CA VAL A 35 -11.23 -18.49 7.68
C VAL A 35 -11.23 -19.77 8.51
N ASP A 36 -10.77 -20.86 7.91
CA ASP A 36 -10.38 -22.05 8.66
C ASP A 36 -8.91 -21.89 9.05
N ILE A 37 -8.63 -21.76 10.35
CA ILE A 37 -7.27 -21.68 10.88
C ILE A 37 -6.68 -23.09 10.88
N ILE A 38 -5.51 -23.24 10.27
CA ILE A 38 -4.81 -24.53 10.12
C ILE A 38 -3.57 -24.62 11.02
N ALA A 39 -3.07 -23.49 11.53
CA ALA A 39 -1.98 -23.42 12.49
C ALA A 39 -2.08 -22.15 13.35
N PRO A 40 -1.67 -22.17 14.64
CA PRO A 40 -1.10 -23.32 15.36
C PRO A 40 -2.16 -24.28 15.92
N ILE A 41 -3.44 -23.89 15.88
CA ILE A 41 -4.57 -24.71 16.34
C ILE A 41 -5.58 -24.77 15.20
N TRP A 42 -6.14 -25.95 14.97
CA TRP A 42 -7.16 -26.12 13.95
C TRP A 42 -8.51 -25.59 14.45
N LEU A 43 -9.04 -24.56 13.79
CA LEU A 43 -10.34 -23.93 14.10
C LEU A 43 -11.09 -23.68 12.79
N LYS A 44 -12.39 -23.97 12.76
CA LYS A 44 -13.23 -23.78 11.58
C LYS A 44 -14.11 -22.54 11.69
N GLY A 45 -14.27 -21.84 10.57
CA GLY A 45 -15.25 -20.77 10.43
C GLY A 45 -14.96 -19.52 11.26
N GLU A 46 -13.70 -19.25 11.58
CA GLU A 46 -13.33 -18.09 12.37
C GLU A 46 -13.58 -16.79 11.60
N GLN A 47 -14.19 -15.82 12.28
CA GLN A 47 -14.42 -14.50 11.71
C GLN A 47 -13.17 -13.62 11.85
N VAL A 48 -12.67 -13.13 10.71
CA VAL A 48 -11.50 -12.26 10.64
C VAL A 48 -11.88 -10.90 10.07
N HIS A 49 -11.28 -9.84 10.59
CA HIS A 49 -11.48 -8.50 10.04
C HIS A 49 -10.46 -8.21 8.94
N ILE A 50 -10.93 -7.60 7.85
CA ILE A 50 -10.11 -7.22 6.71
C ILE A 50 -9.97 -5.70 6.73
N HIS A 51 -8.74 -5.21 6.90
CA HIS A 51 -8.43 -3.77 6.91
C HIS A 51 -8.09 -3.27 5.51
N ASP A 52 -8.94 -3.59 4.52
CA ASP A 52 -8.79 -3.10 3.15
C ASP A 52 -10.18 -2.94 2.51
N PRO A 53 -10.54 -1.73 2.04
CA PRO A 53 -11.81 -1.51 1.38
C PRO A 53 -11.86 -2.04 -0.07
N GLY A 54 -10.72 -2.41 -0.64
CA GLY A 54 -10.54 -2.93 -1.99
C GLY A 54 -11.18 -4.29 -2.21
N ARG A 55 -11.33 -4.65 -3.49
CA ARG A 55 -11.90 -5.94 -3.92
C ARG A 55 -10.93 -7.09 -3.69
N LEU A 56 -9.62 -6.88 -3.85
CA LEU A 56 -8.58 -7.89 -3.61
C LEU A 56 -8.92 -9.27 -4.23
N SER A 57 -9.59 -9.31 -5.39
CA SER A 57 -10.23 -10.53 -5.91
C SER A 57 -9.23 -11.60 -6.35
N ASP A 58 -7.99 -11.19 -6.65
CA ASP A 58 -6.86 -12.08 -6.96
C ASP A 58 -6.14 -12.60 -5.71
N ILE A 59 -6.52 -12.16 -4.51
CA ILE A 59 -5.92 -12.56 -3.23
C ILE A 59 -6.96 -13.16 -2.28
N LEU A 60 -8.16 -12.59 -2.20
CA LEU A 60 -9.19 -12.98 -1.25
C LEU A 60 -10.31 -13.78 -1.92
N PHE A 61 -9.92 -14.93 -2.48
CA PHE A 61 -10.84 -15.94 -3.03
C PHE A 61 -10.89 -17.20 -2.14
N PRO A 62 -12.02 -17.94 -2.13
CA PRO A 62 -12.13 -19.18 -1.39
C PRO A 62 -11.03 -20.19 -1.73
N GLY A 63 -10.43 -20.80 -0.72
CA GLY A 63 -9.33 -21.75 -0.85
C GLY A 63 -7.94 -21.11 -0.77
N ASN A 64 -7.81 -19.78 -0.79
CA ASN A 64 -6.49 -19.16 -0.71
C ASN A 64 -5.93 -19.13 0.73
N TYR A 65 -4.60 -19.18 0.84
CA TYR A 65 -3.91 -19.08 2.13
C TYR A 65 -3.84 -17.64 2.62
N VAL A 66 -4.02 -17.46 3.93
CA VAL A 66 -3.99 -16.17 4.61
C VAL A 66 -3.22 -16.23 5.92
N LEU A 67 -2.59 -15.12 6.28
CA LEU A 67 -1.89 -14.92 7.54
C LEU A 67 -2.69 -14.00 8.45
N LEU A 68 -2.76 -14.37 9.73
CA LEU A 68 -3.60 -13.72 10.72
C LEU A 68 -2.76 -13.25 11.91
N LYS A 69 -3.23 -12.17 12.53
CA LYS A 69 -2.76 -11.67 13.82
C LYS A 69 -3.95 -11.56 14.77
N LYS A 70 -3.76 -11.82 16.06
CA LYS A 70 -4.82 -11.60 17.04
C LYS A 70 -5.15 -10.12 17.11
N ALA A 71 -6.45 -9.85 17.09
CA ALA A 71 -6.99 -8.53 17.27
C ALA A 71 -6.79 -8.07 18.72
N SER A 72 -6.38 -6.82 18.92
CA SER A 72 -6.36 -6.17 20.23
C SER A 72 -7.68 -5.44 20.51
N GLY A 73 -8.26 -5.62 21.70
CA GLY A 73 -9.38 -4.80 22.20
C GLY A 73 -10.58 -5.60 22.70
N LYS A 74 -11.01 -5.30 23.94
CA LYS A 74 -12.03 -6.07 24.68
C LYS A 74 -13.44 -6.06 24.04
N LYS A 75 -13.75 -5.07 23.20
CA LYS A 75 -15.08 -4.88 22.58
C LYS A 75 -15.17 -5.36 21.12
N ARG A 76 -14.12 -6.00 20.59
CA ARG A 76 -14.11 -6.41 19.18
C ARG A 76 -14.97 -7.65 18.94
N LYS A 77 -15.70 -7.65 17.83
CA LYS A 77 -16.50 -8.80 17.37
C LYS A 77 -15.64 -9.91 16.77
N THR A 78 -14.58 -9.55 16.04
CA THR A 78 -13.64 -10.51 15.44
C THR A 78 -12.40 -10.67 16.32
N LYS A 79 -11.90 -11.90 16.45
CA LYS A 79 -10.70 -12.22 17.23
C LYS A 79 -9.40 -12.03 16.45
N TRP A 80 -9.50 -11.93 15.13
CA TRP A 80 -8.36 -11.89 14.22
C TRP A 80 -8.46 -10.72 13.24
N ASP A 81 -7.29 -10.22 12.87
CA ASP A 81 -7.09 -9.35 11.71
C ASP A 81 -6.36 -10.15 10.63
N LEU A 82 -6.86 -10.06 9.38
CA LEU A 82 -6.19 -10.63 8.21
C LEU A 82 -5.04 -9.70 7.82
N ILE A 83 -3.81 -10.23 7.81
CA ILE A 83 -2.58 -9.48 7.57
C ILE A 83 -2.13 -9.57 6.12
N ALA A 84 -2.06 -10.79 5.60
CA ALA A 84 -1.57 -11.06 4.26
C ALA A 84 -2.34 -12.21 3.61
N GLY A 85 -2.43 -12.19 2.29
CA GLY A 85 -2.91 -13.31 1.50
C GLY A 85 -1.83 -13.79 0.53
N LYS A 86 -1.87 -15.05 0.14
CA LYS A 86 -0.92 -15.62 -0.81
C LYS A 86 -1.25 -15.13 -2.22
N ALA A 87 -0.24 -14.75 -3.00
CA ALA A 87 -0.37 -14.46 -4.42
C ALA A 87 0.86 -15.03 -5.14
N GLU A 88 0.62 -15.94 -6.09
CA GLU A 88 1.70 -16.75 -6.66
C GLU A 88 2.51 -17.41 -5.52
N ASP A 89 3.84 -17.32 -5.56
CA ASP A 89 4.74 -17.88 -4.56
C ASP A 89 5.04 -16.92 -3.39
N SER A 90 4.47 -15.71 -3.38
CA SER A 90 4.75 -14.68 -2.38
C SER A 90 3.55 -14.38 -1.47
N TRP A 91 3.82 -13.73 -0.34
CA TRP A 91 2.78 -13.18 0.53
C TRP A 91 2.59 -11.70 0.21
N VAL A 92 1.34 -11.25 0.14
CA VAL A 92 1.00 -9.86 -0.08
C VAL A 92 0.41 -9.30 1.20
N LEU A 93 1.02 -8.24 1.73
CA LEU A 93 0.40 -7.45 2.78
C LEU A 93 -0.90 -6.82 2.26
N ILE A 94 -2.03 -7.14 2.90
CA ILE A 94 -3.33 -6.52 2.58
C ILE A 94 -3.81 -5.56 3.67
N HIS A 95 -3.19 -5.57 4.85
CA HIS A 95 -3.68 -4.81 5.98
C HIS A 95 -3.22 -3.35 5.91
N SER A 96 -4.09 -2.48 5.37
CA SER A 96 -3.76 -1.07 5.13
C SER A 96 -3.41 -0.26 6.39
N GLY A 97 -3.81 -0.72 7.58
CA GLY A 97 -3.40 -0.11 8.85
C GLY A 97 -1.88 -0.06 9.10
N PHE A 98 -1.07 -0.82 8.35
CA PHE A 98 0.39 -0.72 8.41
C PHE A 98 0.98 0.30 7.44
N HIS A 99 0.21 0.79 6.46
CA HIS A 99 0.71 1.72 5.44
C HIS A 99 1.35 2.96 6.06
N ARG A 100 0.73 3.55 7.10
CA ARG A 100 1.29 4.72 7.79
C ARG A 100 2.69 4.46 8.37
N ARG A 101 2.95 3.27 8.91
CA ARG A 101 4.27 2.92 9.46
C ARG A 101 5.30 2.73 8.34
N ILE A 102 4.88 2.10 7.25
CA ILE A 102 5.71 1.87 6.05
C ILE A 102 6.06 3.20 5.38
N SER A 103 5.08 4.09 5.16
CA SER A 103 5.31 5.40 4.56
C SER A 103 6.09 6.33 5.47
N MET A 104 5.91 6.24 6.80
CA MET A 104 6.77 6.98 7.74
C MET A 104 8.23 6.54 7.59
N TRP A 105 8.48 5.24 7.56
CA TRP A 105 9.82 4.70 7.33
C TRP A 105 10.42 5.20 6.01
N VAL A 106 9.62 5.26 4.93
CA VAL A 106 10.04 5.80 3.62
C VAL A 106 10.52 7.25 3.73
N ILE A 107 9.77 8.10 4.44
CA ILE A 107 10.07 9.51 4.63
C ILE A 107 11.31 9.68 5.51
N GLU A 108 11.35 9.03 6.67
CA GLU A 108 12.45 9.13 7.64
C GLU A 108 13.78 8.59 7.08
N ASN A 109 13.73 7.55 6.25
CA ASN A 109 14.91 6.96 5.61
C ASN A 109 15.26 7.60 4.25
N LYS A 110 14.61 8.71 3.90
CA LYS A 110 14.94 9.51 2.70
C LYS A 110 14.99 8.67 1.43
N ILE A 111 14.02 7.75 1.29
CA ILE A 111 13.94 6.84 0.13
C ILE A 111 13.54 7.59 -1.14
N ILE A 112 12.83 8.72 -0.99
CA ILE A 112 12.37 9.56 -2.08
C ILE A 112 13.27 10.78 -2.18
N ASP A 113 13.84 10.96 -3.37
CA ASP A 113 14.62 12.15 -3.73
C ASP A 113 13.77 13.43 -3.52
N GLY A 114 14.37 14.45 -2.92
CA GLY A 114 13.71 15.73 -2.61
C GLY A 114 13.03 15.80 -1.24
N LEU A 115 13.14 14.76 -0.41
CA LEU A 115 12.69 14.72 0.99
C LEU A 115 13.86 14.71 2.00
N GLU A 116 15.09 15.01 1.58
CA GLU A 116 16.30 14.86 2.41
C GLU A 116 16.37 15.85 3.58
N ASP A 117 15.75 17.03 3.42
CA ASP A 117 15.78 18.16 4.36
C ASP A 117 14.46 18.35 5.11
N VAL A 118 13.65 17.29 5.23
CA VAL A 118 12.41 17.33 6.01
C VAL A 118 12.73 17.57 7.49
N LYS A 119 12.22 18.68 8.03
CA LYS A 119 12.37 19.11 9.43
C LYS A 119 11.18 18.73 10.29
N SER A 120 10.00 18.63 9.68
CA SER A 120 8.74 18.34 10.37
C SER A 120 7.86 17.42 9.53
N ILE A 121 7.20 16.47 10.19
CA ILE A 121 6.24 15.53 9.61
C ILE A 121 4.94 15.68 10.37
N LEU A 122 3.95 16.35 9.77
CA LEU A 122 2.65 16.57 10.37
C LEU A 122 1.65 15.59 9.75
N PRO A 123 1.18 14.56 10.48
CA PRO A 123 0.23 13.60 9.94
C PRO A 123 -1.18 14.19 9.84
N GLU A 124 -2.01 13.62 8.97
CA GLU A 124 -3.47 13.80 8.97
C GLU A 124 -3.91 15.28 8.84
N GLN A 125 -3.23 16.03 7.96
CA GLN A 125 -3.42 17.47 7.79
C GLN A 125 -4.50 17.81 6.74
N ILE A 126 -5.24 18.89 6.99
CA ILE A 126 -6.30 19.36 6.11
C ILE A 126 -5.70 20.11 4.91
N CYS A 127 -6.00 19.66 3.70
CA CYS A 127 -5.66 20.30 2.44
C CYS A 127 -6.94 20.52 1.62
N GLY A 128 -7.31 21.78 1.42
CA GLY A 128 -8.59 22.13 0.78
C GLY A 128 -9.77 21.50 1.52
N ASN A 129 -10.50 20.61 0.83
CA ASN A 129 -11.70 19.97 1.38
C ASN A 129 -11.45 18.52 1.84
N SER A 130 -10.19 18.08 1.91
CA SER A 130 -9.82 16.72 2.30
C SER A 130 -8.74 16.72 3.36
N ARG A 131 -8.46 15.54 3.89
CA ARG A 131 -7.33 15.28 4.77
C ARG A 131 -6.36 14.38 4.03
N LEU A 132 -5.11 14.83 3.91
CA LEU A 132 -4.01 14.08 3.31
C LEU A 132 -3.16 13.45 4.41
N ASP A 133 -2.42 12.40 4.07
CA ASP A 133 -1.68 11.60 5.05
C ASP A 133 -0.60 12.41 5.78
N TYR A 134 0.11 13.30 5.06
CA TYR A 134 1.11 14.18 5.68
C TYR A 134 1.18 15.57 5.05
N LEU A 135 1.58 16.53 5.86
CA LEU A 135 2.26 17.75 5.44
C LEU A 135 3.69 17.69 5.98
N LEU A 136 4.67 17.77 5.08
CA LEU A 136 6.08 17.88 5.43
C LEU A 136 6.53 19.33 5.28
N GLU A 137 7.48 19.73 6.11
CA GLU A 137 8.15 21.02 5.99
C GLU A 137 9.64 20.79 5.75
N ALA A 138 10.15 21.30 4.63
CA ALA A 138 11.55 21.20 4.24
C ALA A 138 12.01 22.52 3.63
N ASN A 139 13.07 23.12 4.16
CA ASN A 139 13.66 24.37 3.67
C ASN A 139 12.65 25.52 3.44
N GLY A 140 11.66 25.66 4.33
CA GLY A 140 10.61 26.69 4.22
C GLY A 140 9.53 26.39 3.17
N LEU A 141 9.57 25.22 2.53
CA LEU A 141 8.54 24.75 1.60
C LEU A 141 7.68 23.68 2.26
N LYS A 142 6.38 23.74 1.94
CA LYS A 142 5.40 22.71 2.27
C LYS A 142 5.42 21.61 1.22
N ILE A 143 5.35 20.36 1.66
CA ILE A 143 5.23 19.19 0.81
C ILE A 143 4.03 18.38 1.27
N TRP A 144 2.96 18.40 0.49
CA TRP A 144 1.76 17.60 0.76
C TRP A 144 1.97 16.18 0.27
N VAL A 145 1.66 15.19 1.11
CA VAL A 145 1.89 13.77 0.81
C VAL A 145 0.60 12.98 0.98
N GLU A 146 0.28 12.19 -0.03
CA GLU A 146 -0.76 11.16 0.02
C GLU A 146 -0.16 9.78 -0.23
N VAL A 147 -0.59 8.79 0.52
CA VAL A 147 -0.15 7.40 0.47
C VAL A 147 -1.26 6.53 -0.12
N LYS A 148 -0.92 5.68 -1.08
CA LYS A 148 -1.81 4.67 -1.67
C LYS A 148 -1.21 3.29 -1.49
N GLY A 149 -2.03 2.31 -1.10
CA GLY A 149 -1.66 0.90 -1.19
C GLY A 149 -2.02 0.34 -2.56
N CYS A 150 -1.10 -0.40 -3.17
CA CYS A 150 -1.31 -1.09 -4.43
C CYS A 150 -0.98 -2.58 -4.26
N THR A 151 -2.03 -3.38 -4.30
CA THR A 151 -2.00 -4.83 -4.15
C THR A 151 -2.59 -5.50 -5.38
N LEU A 152 -2.63 -4.84 -6.55
CA LEU A 152 -3.12 -5.45 -7.78
C LEU A 152 -2.00 -5.39 -8.83
N ALA A 153 -1.76 -6.52 -9.49
CA ALA A 153 -0.88 -6.62 -10.64
C ALA A 153 -1.65 -7.09 -11.87
N LYS A 154 -1.43 -6.46 -13.02
CA LYS A 154 -2.02 -6.86 -14.31
C LYS A 154 -0.95 -6.75 -15.38
N ASN A 155 -0.68 -7.84 -16.09
CA ASN A 155 0.31 -7.89 -17.18
C ASN A 155 1.71 -7.37 -16.76
N GLY A 156 2.19 -7.77 -15.58
CA GLY A 156 3.47 -7.34 -15.01
C GLY A 156 3.49 -5.89 -14.48
N ARG A 157 2.37 -5.17 -14.49
CA ARG A 157 2.25 -3.79 -13.99
C ARG A 157 1.56 -3.77 -12.64
N ALA A 158 2.07 -2.98 -11.71
CA ALA A 158 1.32 -2.61 -10.52
C ALA A 158 0.23 -1.62 -10.94
N VAL A 159 -1.03 -1.90 -10.60
CA VAL A 159 -2.17 -1.07 -11.03
C VAL A 159 -3.04 -0.64 -9.86
N PHE A 160 -3.50 0.62 -9.90
CA PHE A 160 -4.39 1.18 -8.90
C PHE A 160 -5.46 2.07 -9.55
N PRO A 161 -6.73 2.04 -9.10
CA PRO A 161 -7.25 1.25 -7.98
C PRO A 161 -7.74 -0.15 -8.41
N ASP A 162 -8.09 -0.99 -7.43
CA ASP A 162 -8.75 -2.28 -7.64
C ASP A 162 -10.30 -2.18 -7.56
N ALA A 163 -10.82 -1.01 -7.20
CA ALA A 163 -12.24 -0.64 -7.24
C ALA A 163 -12.40 0.88 -7.47
N PRO A 164 -13.53 1.37 -8.01
CA PRO A 164 -13.76 2.81 -8.18
C PRO A 164 -13.55 3.62 -6.89
N THR A 165 -12.80 4.73 -6.96
CA THR A 165 -12.36 5.50 -5.80
C THR A 165 -12.57 7.02 -5.95
N LYS A 166 -13.81 7.46 -5.66
CA LYS A 166 -14.15 8.89 -5.60
C LYS A 166 -13.26 9.66 -4.60
N ARG A 167 -12.94 9.03 -3.46
CA ARG A 167 -12.06 9.62 -2.44
C ARG A 167 -10.63 9.74 -2.95
N GLY A 168 -10.08 8.71 -3.58
CA GLY A 168 -8.74 8.75 -4.17
C GLY A 168 -8.62 9.86 -5.22
N LYS A 169 -9.63 9.98 -6.11
CA LYS A 169 -9.69 11.07 -7.10
C LYS A 169 -9.67 12.43 -6.41
N LYS A 170 -10.52 12.65 -5.39
CA LYS A 170 -10.57 13.92 -4.66
C LYS A 170 -9.22 14.29 -4.04
N HIS A 171 -8.51 13.34 -3.44
CA HIS A 171 -7.19 13.59 -2.85
C HIS A 171 -6.16 13.99 -3.90
N VAL A 172 -6.17 13.34 -5.09
CA VAL A 172 -5.32 13.75 -6.22
C VAL A 172 -5.61 15.18 -6.68
N GLU A 173 -6.88 15.60 -6.70
CA GLU A 173 -7.24 17.00 -7.00
C GLU A 173 -6.72 17.98 -5.94
N GLU A 174 -6.72 17.61 -4.64
CA GLU A 174 -6.12 18.48 -3.61
C GLU A 174 -4.60 18.60 -3.78
N LEU A 175 -3.90 17.52 -4.18
CA LEU A 175 -2.47 17.59 -4.52
C LEU A 175 -2.21 18.53 -5.70
N ILE A 176 -3.06 18.51 -6.74
CA ILE A 176 -2.96 19.46 -7.86
C ILE A 176 -3.09 20.91 -7.38
N LYS A 177 -4.04 21.19 -6.49
CA LYS A 177 -4.23 22.53 -5.91
C LYS A 177 -3.04 22.95 -5.05
N ALA A 178 -2.46 22.03 -4.28
CA ALA A 178 -1.24 22.32 -3.53
C ALA A 178 -0.11 22.80 -4.45
N VAL A 179 0.12 22.10 -5.58
CA VAL A 179 1.13 22.55 -6.56
C VAL A 179 0.78 23.90 -7.18
N HIS A 180 -0.50 24.16 -7.46
CA HIS A 180 -0.95 25.47 -7.93
C HIS A 180 -0.62 26.59 -6.94
N ASN A 181 -0.75 26.32 -5.64
CA ASN A 181 -0.42 27.22 -4.54
C ASN A 181 1.09 27.33 -4.23
N LYS A 182 1.95 26.83 -5.13
CA LYS A 182 3.42 26.85 -5.01
C LYS A 182 3.99 25.94 -3.91
N ASP A 183 3.17 25.07 -3.31
CA ASP A 183 3.66 23.97 -2.49
C ASP A 183 4.17 22.83 -3.38
N LYS A 184 4.94 21.89 -2.81
CA LYS A 184 5.22 20.61 -3.46
C LYS A 184 4.12 19.61 -3.11
N ALA A 185 3.93 18.62 -3.98
CA ALA A 185 2.99 17.53 -3.74
C ALA A 185 3.59 16.20 -4.19
N VAL A 186 3.46 15.18 -3.33
CA VAL A 186 3.99 13.84 -3.52
C VAL A 186 2.88 12.83 -3.31
N MET A 187 2.77 11.86 -4.21
CA MET A 187 1.98 10.65 -3.98
C MET A 187 2.91 9.46 -3.85
N ILE A 188 2.91 8.82 -2.68
CA ILE A 188 3.65 7.59 -2.42
C ILE A 188 2.73 6.42 -2.69
N VAL A 189 3.13 5.49 -3.56
CA VAL A 189 2.38 4.26 -3.80
C VAL A 189 3.15 3.08 -3.24
N LEU A 190 2.62 2.46 -2.19
CA LEU A 190 3.17 1.25 -1.58
C LEU A 190 2.72 0.04 -2.40
N VAL A 191 3.63 -0.51 -3.20
CA VAL A 191 3.37 -1.63 -4.10
C VAL A 191 3.79 -2.94 -3.43
N PHE A 192 2.83 -3.83 -3.15
CA PHE A 192 3.08 -5.15 -2.56
C PHE A 192 3.04 -6.26 -3.62
N ARG A 193 3.70 -6.01 -4.75
CA ARG A 193 3.79 -6.91 -5.90
C ARG A 193 5.20 -6.87 -6.47
N GLU A 194 6.05 -7.78 -6.01
CA GLU A 194 7.49 -7.76 -6.25
C GLU A 194 7.88 -7.92 -7.73
N ASN A 195 7.12 -8.73 -8.47
CA ASN A 195 7.38 -9.07 -9.87
C ASN A 195 6.92 -7.99 -10.87
N THR A 196 6.55 -6.81 -10.38
CA THR A 196 6.10 -5.72 -11.26
C THR A 196 7.27 -4.91 -11.82
N HIS A 197 7.11 -4.41 -13.06
CA HIS A 197 8.15 -3.64 -13.77
C HIS A 197 7.80 -2.16 -13.95
N CYS A 198 6.52 -1.78 -13.89
CA CYS A 198 6.09 -0.38 -13.84
C CYS A 198 4.76 -0.22 -13.08
N PHE A 199 4.45 1.00 -12.69
CA PHE A 199 3.17 1.38 -12.10
C PHE A 199 2.31 2.17 -13.09
N TRP A 200 1.01 1.88 -13.11
CA TRP A 200 0.03 2.71 -13.79
C TRP A 200 -1.33 2.73 -13.07
N THR A 201 -2.23 3.57 -13.56
CA THR A 201 -3.61 3.59 -13.08
C THR A 201 -4.49 2.57 -13.82
N HIS A 202 -5.53 2.08 -13.16
CA HIS A 202 -6.44 1.09 -13.73
C HIS A 202 -7.66 1.78 -14.39
N GLU A 203 -7.49 2.21 -15.63
CA GLU A 203 -8.50 3.00 -16.35
C GLU A 203 -9.84 2.28 -16.51
N GLU A 204 -9.83 0.98 -16.81
CA GLU A 204 -11.04 0.15 -16.91
C GLU A 204 -11.87 0.17 -15.61
N ILE A 205 -11.21 0.31 -14.45
CA ILE A 205 -11.88 0.32 -13.13
C ILE A 205 -12.29 1.73 -12.72
N ASP A 206 -11.43 2.73 -12.93
CA ASP A 206 -11.74 4.12 -12.61
C ASP A 206 -11.09 5.09 -13.61
N PRO A 207 -11.79 5.40 -14.72
CA PRO A 207 -11.30 6.36 -15.71
C PRO A 207 -11.24 7.77 -15.13
N GLY A 208 -12.09 8.08 -14.13
CA GLY A 208 -12.10 9.37 -13.45
C GLY A 208 -10.85 9.60 -12.60
N PHE A 209 -10.37 8.56 -11.91
CA PHE A 209 -9.09 8.58 -11.19
C PHE A 209 -7.92 8.68 -12.17
N THR A 210 -7.93 7.90 -13.24
CA THR A 210 -6.88 7.92 -14.28
C THR A 210 -6.71 9.31 -14.88
N ALA A 211 -7.81 9.96 -15.27
CA ALA A 211 -7.76 11.32 -15.78
C ALA A 211 -7.20 12.34 -14.76
N ALA A 212 -7.53 12.20 -13.47
CA ALA A 212 -6.98 13.04 -12.42
C ALA A 212 -5.49 12.80 -12.18
N PHE A 213 -5.06 11.53 -12.21
CA PHE A 213 -3.66 11.14 -12.08
C PHE A 213 -2.80 11.72 -13.20
N ILE A 214 -3.25 11.61 -14.47
CA ILE A 214 -2.53 12.20 -15.62
C ILE A 214 -2.42 13.73 -15.47
N ARG A 215 -3.51 14.40 -15.03
CA ARG A 215 -3.45 15.84 -14.74
C ARG A 215 -2.44 16.15 -13.62
N ALA A 216 -2.39 15.33 -12.58
CA ALA A 216 -1.46 15.51 -11.47
C ALA A 216 -0.01 15.46 -11.94
N LEU A 217 0.35 14.47 -12.75
CA LEU A 217 1.68 14.40 -13.37
C LEU A 217 1.99 15.66 -14.18
N LYS A 218 1.08 16.09 -15.07
CA LYS A 218 1.25 17.29 -15.91
C LYS A 218 1.37 18.58 -15.10
N LYS A 219 0.77 18.64 -13.91
CA LYS A 219 0.82 19.80 -13.02
C LYS A 219 2.03 19.80 -12.08
N GLY A 220 2.83 18.73 -12.07
CA GLY A 220 4.05 18.64 -11.27
C GLY A 220 3.88 17.92 -9.93
N VAL A 221 2.79 17.18 -9.72
CA VAL A 221 2.68 16.25 -8.59
C VAL A 221 3.66 15.10 -8.84
N GLN A 222 4.56 14.87 -7.90
CA GLN A 222 5.55 13.80 -7.98
C GLN A 222 4.92 12.48 -7.53
N VAL A 223 5.11 11.40 -8.28
CA VAL A 223 4.56 10.08 -7.95
C VAL A 223 5.70 9.09 -7.76
N HIS A 224 5.71 8.43 -6.60
CA HIS A 224 6.76 7.51 -6.19
C HIS A 224 6.15 6.14 -5.85
N PRO A 225 6.03 5.25 -6.85
CA PRO A 225 5.70 3.86 -6.59
C PRO A 225 6.92 3.14 -6.05
N LEU A 226 6.79 2.52 -4.89
CA LEU A 226 7.85 1.85 -4.14
C LEU A 226 7.43 0.41 -3.87
N VAL A 227 8.28 -0.54 -4.27
CA VAL A 227 8.02 -1.98 -4.14
C VAL A 227 8.47 -2.47 -2.78
N PHE A 228 7.57 -3.18 -2.11
CA PHE A 228 7.81 -3.85 -0.85
C PHE A 228 7.52 -5.34 -0.98
N THR A 229 8.34 -6.17 -0.34
CA THR A 229 8.09 -7.60 -0.17
C THR A 229 7.59 -7.87 1.24
N PHE A 230 6.78 -8.91 1.40
CA PHE A 230 6.36 -9.43 2.69
C PHE A 230 6.82 -10.89 2.81
N GLU A 231 7.70 -11.16 3.76
CA GLU A 231 8.22 -12.50 4.02
C GLU A 231 7.79 -12.99 5.39
N ARG A 232 7.24 -14.21 5.46
CA ARG A 232 6.98 -14.86 6.75
C ARG A 232 8.22 -15.62 7.21
N LYS A 233 8.69 -15.32 8.42
CA LYS A 233 9.76 -16.03 9.14
C LYS A 233 9.22 -16.45 10.50
N GLY A 234 8.82 -17.71 10.62
CA GLY A 234 8.15 -18.24 11.82
C GLY A 234 6.85 -17.50 12.13
N TYR A 235 6.80 -16.88 13.33
CA TYR A 235 5.67 -16.09 13.81
C TYR A 235 5.79 -14.59 13.50
N SER A 236 6.70 -14.21 12.60
CA SER A 236 6.92 -12.81 12.21
C SER A 236 6.78 -12.64 10.69
N GLY A 237 6.03 -11.62 10.29
CA GLY A 237 5.93 -11.12 8.93
C GLY A 237 6.82 -9.91 8.77
N ASN A 238 7.80 -9.98 7.88
CA ASN A 238 8.80 -8.95 7.67
C ASN A 238 8.54 -8.24 6.35
N ILE A 239 8.46 -6.91 6.42
CA ILE A 239 8.34 -6.05 5.24
C ILE A 239 9.72 -5.52 4.90
N TYR A 240 10.10 -5.65 3.63
CA TYR A 240 11.33 -5.09 3.11
C TYR A 240 11.03 -4.14 1.96
N TYR A 241 11.72 -3.01 1.94
CA TYR A 241 11.79 -2.15 0.77
C TYR A 241 12.74 -2.78 -0.25
N ASN A 242 12.30 -2.91 -1.49
CA ASN A 242 13.07 -3.52 -2.57
C ASN A 242 13.60 -2.45 -3.54
N LYS A 243 12.70 -1.73 -4.22
CA LYS A 243 13.07 -0.79 -5.28
C LYS A 243 12.02 0.29 -5.52
N LYS A 244 12.43 1.39 -6.16
CA LYS A 244 11.51 2.34 -6.81
C LYS A 244 11.07 1.75 -8.15
N LEU A 245 9.79 1.89 -8.46
CA LEU A 245 9.18 1.36 -9.68
C LEU A 245 8.86 2.54 -10.60
N PRO A 246 9.30 2.52 -11.88
CA PRO A 246 8.99 3.60 -12.80
C PRO A 246 7.49 3.63 -13.13
N LEU A 247 7.01 4.79 -13.57
CA LEU A 247 5.72 4.87 -14.25
C LEU A 247 5.82 4.20 -15.61
N CYS A 248 4.74 3.58 -16.08
CA CYS A 248 4.72 2.93 -17.39
C CYS A 248 4.85 3.98 -18.51
N GLN A 249 6.02 4.07 -19.15
CA GLN A 249 6.38 5.16 -20.10
C GLN A 249 5.42 5.29 -21.29
N ASN A 250 4.91 4.18 -21.82
CA ASN A 250 4.02 4.18 -22.99
C ASN A 250 2.61 4.73 -22.70
N LEU A 251 2.33 5.15 -21.47
CA LEU A 251 1.01 5.59 -21.02
C LEU A 251 1.01 7.01 -20.44
N ILE A 252 2.18 7.66 -20.32
CA ILE A 252 2.36 9.00 -19.76
C ILE A 252 1.93 10.09 -20.75
#